data_AF-A0A1B8ZDL5-F1
#
_entry.id   AF-A0A1B8ZDL5-F1
#
_cell.length_a   1.000
_cell.length_b   1.000
_cell.length_c   1.000
_cell.angle_alpha   90.00
_cell.angle_beta   90.00
_cell.angle_gamma   90.00
#
_symmetry.space_group_name_H-M   'P 1'
#
loop_
_entity.id
_entity.type
_entity.pdbx_description
1 polymer ?
#
loop_
_entity_poly.entity_id
_entity_poly.type
_entity_poly.pdbx_seq_one_letter_code
_entity_poly.pdbx_strand_id
1 'polypeptide(L)'
;MKTNLFVRQGAIKAAMSTLFLFLMSSMSSAQITKYYANAQTSQVYGVCIGCGVVNPLNAIGPNENDYSVLQVSVGLLARTEQTLIFPNSTYTNKLVIGIGSNGTPLNAQVLGGVSIETFNGDVSNNDYQNLTNKILKLGDTDPSKGEIELTMNVPYDRIKINVNAGLLSLGGELRVYYGYQYRDPFISMKVASQNGQVTLDKSLPAEGSEVTLVNTSGKEVFRTKLQSNTFETNQPSGVYIMTLQTKKGETYSQKIMIK
;
A
#
# COMPACT_ATOMS: atom_id res chain seq x y z
N MET A 1 -36.04 38.38 49.00
CA MET A 1 -36.43 37.57 47.82
C MET A 1 -35.45 37.80 46.66
N LYS A 2 -34.21 37.30 46.73
CA LYS A 2 -33.20 37.37 45.65
C LYS A 2 -32.09 36.32 45.88
N THR A 3 -32.32 35.05 45.57
CA THR A 3 -31.26 34.02 45.68
C THR A 3 -31.23 32.98 44.55
N ASN A 4 -32.08 33.08 43.52
CA ASN A 4 -32.22 32.00 42.51
C ASN A 4 -31.64 32.30 41.12
N LEU A 5 -30.97 33.45 40.89
CA LEU A 5 -30.45 33.78 39.55
C LEU A 5 -29.04 33.23 39.28
N PHE A 6 -28.19 33.09 40.30
CA PHE A 6 -26.78 32.71 40.12
C PHE A 6 -26.57 31.21 39.85
N VAL A 7 -27.43 30.35 40.39
CA VAL A 7 -27.33 28.89 40.20
C VAL A 7 -27.62 28.48 38.75
N ARG A 8 -28.47 29.24 38.05
CA ARG A 8 -28.90 28.93 36.69
C ARG A 8 -27.81 29.21 35.63
N GLN A 9 -26.93 30.18 35.85
CA GLN A 9 -25.85 30.49 34.91
C GLN A 9 -24.66 29.51 34.99
N GLY A 10 -24.36 28.98 36.19
CA GLY A 10 -23.30 28.00 36.38
C GLY A 10 -23.62 26.64 35.73
N ALA A 11 -24.87 26.18 35.87
CA ALA A 11 -25.31 24.91 35.29
C ALA A 11 -25.32 24.92 33.75
N ILE A 12 -25.68 26.04 33.12
CA ILE A 12 -25.70 26.17 31.65
C ILE A 12 -24.27 26.21 31.08
N LYS A 13 -23.33 26.88 31.75
CA LYS A 13 -21.91 26.91 31.33
C LYS A 13 -21.22 25.55 31.49
N ALA A 14 -21.55 24.80 32.55
CA ALA A 14 -21.02 23.46 32.76
C ALA A 14 -21.54 22.46 31.71
N ALA A 15 -22.84 22.53 31.36
CA ALA A 15 -23.44 21.65 30.35
C ALA A 15 -22.92 21.91 28.92
N MET A 16 -22.58 23.16 28.57
CA MET A 16 -21.96 23.46 27.27
C MET A 16 -20.49 23.04 27.18
N SER A 17 -19.75 23.07 28.29
CA SER A 17 -18.34 22.65 28.34
C SER A 17 -18.18 21.13 28.22
N THR A 18 -19.05 20.36 28.87
CA THR A 18 -19.06 18.90 28.73
C THR A 18 -19.50 18.45 27.35
N LEU A 19 -20.45 19.14 26.72
CA LEU A 19 -20.85 18.84 25.34
C LEU A 19 -19.73 19.12 24.31
N PHE A 20 -18.91 20.17 24.54
CA PHE A 20 -17.75 20.48 23.70
C PHE A 20 -16.60 19.47 23.87
N LEU A 21 -16.38 18.96 25.09
CA LEU A 21 -15.41 17.88 25.35
C LEU A 21 -15.85 16.54 24.76
N PHE A 22 -17.15 16.25 24.69
CA PHE A 22 -17.66 15.05 24.02
C PHE A 22 -17.53 15.11 22.49
N LEU A 23 -17.70 16.28 21.87
CA LEU A 23 -17.61 16.45 20.41
C LEU A 23 -16.18 16.27 19.85
N MET A 24 -15.13 16.53 20.65
CA MET A 24 -13.74 16.40 20.21
C MET A 24 -13.22 14.95 20.14
N SER A 25 -14.00 13.98 20.65
CA SER A 25 -13.57 12.57 20.74
C SER A 25 -13.82 11.73 19.47
N SER A 26 -14.36 12.33 18.40
CA SER A 26 -14.81 11.59 17.20
C SER A 26 -13.95 11.79 15.94
N MET A 27 -12.79 12.46 16.04
CA MET A 27 -11.84 12.52 14.92
C MET A 27 -11.02 11.22 14.86
N SER A 28 -11.66 10.14 14.38
CA SER A 28 -10.94 8.95 13.94
C SER A 28 -10.29 9.29 12.59
N SER A 29 -9.04 9.75 12.62
CA SER A 29 -8.21 9.80 11.41
C SER A 29 -8.12 8.37 10.88
N ALA A 30 -8.52 8.14 9.63
CA ALA A 30 -8.32 6.86 8.96
C ALA A 30 -6.81 6.62 8.81
N GLN A 31 -6.17 6.05 9.84
CA GLN A 31 -4.75 5.71 9.80
C GLN A 31 -4.56 4.48 8.91
N ILE A 32 -3.74 4.64 7.88
CA ILE A 32 -3.32 3.55 7.02
C ILE A 32 -2.52 2.55 7.88
N THR A 33 -2.98 1.30 7.93
CA THR A 33 -2.23 0.22 8.59
C THR A 33 -1.13 -0.25 7.65
N LYS A 34 0.13 -0.10 8.07
CA LYS A 34 1.31 -0.55 7.33
C LYS A 34 1.71 -1.96 7.76
N TYR A 35 1.98 -2.83 6.79
CA TYR A 35 2.51 -4.18 6.99
C TYR A 35 3.96 -4.22 6.47
N TYR A 36 4.91 -4.08 7.38
CA TYR A 36 6.34 -4.06 7.03
C TYR A 36 6.83 -5.45 6.63
N ALA A 37 7.84 -5.47 5.77
CA ALA A 37 8.66 -6.67 5.57
C ALA A 37 9.22 -7.14 6.90
N ASN A 38 9.17 -8.44 7.16
CA ASN A 38 9.61 -9.04 8.41
C ASN A 38 10.72 -10.08 8.24
N ALA A 39 11.09 -10.37 6.99
CA ALA A 39 12.22 -11.20 6.64
C ALA A 39 12.88 -10.66 5.38
N GLN A 40 14.15 -11.02 5.18
CA GLN A 40 14.89 -10.64 3.99
C GLN A 40 15.93 -11.70 3.62
N THR A 41 16.30 -11.74 2.35
CA THR A 41 17.46 -12.50 1.86
C THR A 41 18.27 -11.64 0.90
N SER A 42 19.54 -11.97 0.70
CA SER A 42 20.40 -11.27 -0.27
C SER A 42 21.22 -12.24 -1.10
N GLN A 43 21.53 -11.84 -2.33
CA GLN A 43 22.28 -12.63 -3.30
C GLN A 43 23.20 -11.69 -4.11
N VAL A 44 24.36 -12.19 -4.50
CA VAL A 44 25.24 -11.53 -5.47
C VAL A 44 25.38 -12.45 -6.68
N TYR A 45 25.18 -11.89 -7.87
CA TYR A 45 25.32 -12.56 -9.15
C TYR A 45 26.52 -11.98 -9.91
N GLY A 46 27.10 -12.78 -10.81
CA GLY A 46 28.24 -12.40 -11.64
C GLY A 46 29.57 -12.34 -10.88
N VAL A 47 30.61 -11.82 -11.54
CA VAL A 47 31.94 -11.64 -10.92
C VAL A 47 31.99 -10.23 -10.35
N CYS A 48 31.96 -10.10 -9.02
CA CYS A 48 32.03 -8.82 -8.34
C CYS A 48 32.92 -8.84 -7.09
N ILE A 49 33.74 -7.81 -6.94
CA ILE A 49 34.61 -7.62 -5.77
C ILE A 49 34.02 -6.52 -4.89
N GLY A 50 33.56 -6.88 -3.69
CA GLY A 50 32.93 -5.92 -2.77
C GLY A 50 31.47 -5.61 -3.09
N CYS A 51 30.79 -6.48 -3.86
CA CYS A 51 29.33 -6.49 -3.92
C CYS A 51 28.75 -7.16 -2.69
N GLY A 52 27.60 -6.67 -2.25
CA GLY A 52 26.83 -7.31 -1.19
C GLY A 52 25.80 -6.36 -0.60
N VAL A 53 25.09 -6.85 0.41
CA VAL A 53 24.14 -6.04 1.18
C VAL A 53 24.68 -5.86 2.59
N VAL A 54 25.02 -4.62 2.93
CA VAL A 54 25.47 -4.25 4.27
C VAL A 54 24.27 -3.94 5.16
N ASN A 55 24.30 -4.41 6.40
CA ASN A 55 23.22 -4.28 7.38
C ASN A 55 21.83 -4.67 6.82
N PRO A 56 21.68 -5.86 6.21
CA PRO A 56 20.48 -6.19 5.44
C PRO A 56 19.21 -6.26 6.29
N LEU A 57 19.33 -6.49 7.60
CA LEU A 57 18.21 -6.50 8.54
C LEU A 57 17.65 -5.11 8.86
N ASN A 58 18.37 -4.03 8.53
CA ASN A 58 17.89 -2.67 8.77
C ASN A 58 16.82 -2.22 7.77
N ALA A 59 16.49 -3.05 6.75
CA ALA A 59 15.41 -2.76 5.81
C ALA A 59 14.08 -3.44 6.16
N ILE A 60 14.03 -4.17 7.29
CA ILE A 60 12.83 -4.86 7.77
C ILE A 60 12.33 -4.25 9.08
N GLY A 61 11.04 -4.44 9.35
CA GLY A 61 10.40 -3.91 10.55
C GLY A 61 9.99 -2.43 10.42
N PRO A 62 9.48 -1.84 11.51
CA PRO A 62 8.80 -0.54 11.48
C PRO A 62 9.75 0.66 11.61
N ASN A 63 11.06 0.46 11.74
CA ASN A 63 12.00 1.57 11.77
C ASN A 63 12.22 2.07 10.35
N GLU A 64 11.85 3.32 10.08
CA GLU A 64 11.97 3.92 8.75
C GLU A 64 13.25 4.78 8.61
N ASN A 65 14.12 4.78 9.62
CA ASN A 65 15.30 5.65 9.69
C ASN A 65 16.64 4.93 9.52
N ASP A 66 16.72 3.65 9.88
CA ASP A 66 17.85 2.81 9.53
C ASP A 66 17.70 2.29 8.10
N TYR A 67 18.79 1.74 7.56
CA TYR A 67 18.83 1.27 6.19
C TYR A 67 19.85 0.17 6.01
N SER A 68 19.56 -0.68 5.03
CA SER A 68 20.54 -1.56 4.39
C SER A 68 21.18 -0.86 3.20
N VAL A 69 22.36 -1.32 2.79
CA VAL A 69 23.10 -0.76 1.66
C VAL A 69 23.38 -1.86 0.64
N LEU A 70 22.76 -1.77 -0.54
CA LEU A 70 23.09 -2.62 -1.68
C LEU A 70 24.28 -1.99 -2.39
N GLN A 71 25.43 -2.66 -2.33
CA GLN A 71 26.67 -2.20 -2.93
C GLN A 71 26.95 -2.98 -4.21
N VAL A 72 27.25 -2.24 -5.27
CA VAL A 72 27.76 -2.79 -6.53
C VAL A 72 28.87 -1.90 -7.03
N SER A 73 30.10 -2.34 -6.76
CA SER A 73 31.33 -1.63 -7.10
C SER A 73 31.65 -1.76 -8.58
N VAL A 74 32.43 -2.78 -8.97
CA VAL A 74 32.84 -3.07 -10.34
C VAL A 74 32.79 -4.57 -10.54
N GLY A 75 32.14 -5.00 -11.62
CA GLY A 75 32.01 -6.41 -11.93
C GLY A 75 31.43 -6.68 -13.31
N LEU A 76 31.72 -7.87 -13.83
CA LEU A 76 31.20 -8.32 -15.13
C LEU A 76 29.87 -9.06 -14.90
N LEU A 77 28.81 -8.56 -15.53
CA LEU A 77 27.44 -9.05 -15.35
C LEU A 77 27.05 -9.10 -13.86
N ALA A 78 27.63 -8.20 -13.07
CA ALA A 78 27.47 -8.19 -11.63
C ALA A 78 26.16 -7.54 -11.21
N ARG A 79 25.49 -8.15 -10.24
CA ARG A 79 24.24 -7.67 -9.67
C ARG A 79 24.15 -8.03 -8.19
N THR A 80 23.79 -7.06 -7.36
CA THR A 80 23.42 -7.29 -5.96
C THR A 80 21.89 -7.27 -5.85
N GLU A 81 21.34 -8.29 -5.22
CA GLU A 81 19.90 -8.45 -4.99
C GLU A 81 19.62 -8.45 -3.49
N GLN A 82 18.60 -7.71 -3.07
CA GLN A 82 17.98 -7.86 -1.76
C GLN A 82 16.50 -8.17 -1.94
N THR A 83 16.04 -9.25 -1.31
CA THR A 83 14.65 -9.65 -1.29
C THR A 83 14.04 -9.25 0.05
N LEU A 84 12.96 -8.46 0.04
CA LEU A 84 12.15 -8.19 1.23
C LEU A 84 10.89 -9.05 1.19
N ILE A 85 10.60 -9.73 2.30
CA ILE A 85 9.50 -10.71 2.43
C ILE A 85 8.48 -10.17 3.43
N PHE A 86 7.20 -10.23 3.07
CA PHE A 86 6.08 -9.65 3.81
C PHE A 86 5.20 -10.75 4.42
N PRO A 87 4.65 -10.52 5.62
CA PRO A 87 3.87 -11.53 6.33
C PRO A 87 2.42 -11.68 5.83
N ASN A 88 1.83 -10.65 5.19
CA ASN A 88 0.40 -10.62 4.85
C ASN A 88 0.10 -9.82 3.57
N SER A 89 -0.02 -10.48 2.43
CA SER A 89 -0.31 -9.80 1.16
C SER A 89 -1.76 -9.86 0.69
N THR A 90 -2.58 -10.72 1.29
CA THR A 90 -3.94 -11.03 0.81
C THR A 90 -4.91 -9.83 0.79
N TYR A 91 -4.56 -8.71 1.44
CA TYR A 91 -5.46 -7.57 1.65
C TYR A 91 -4.83 -6.21 1.33
N THR A 92 -3.62 -6.21 0.76
CA THR A 92 -2.89 -5.00 0.42
C THR A 92 -2.87 -4.80 -1.09
N ASN A 93 -3.07 -3.57 -1.53
CA ASN A 93 -3.07 -3.19 -2.95
C ASN A 93 -2.00 -2.12 -3.27
N LYS A 94 -1.25 -1.70 -2.25
CA LYS A 94 -0.10 -0.81 -2.37
C LYS A 94 1.14 -1.44 -1.80
N LEU A 95 2.24 -1.20 -2.49
CA LEU A 95 3.60 -1.47 -2.03
C LEU A 95 4.35 -0.14 -1.95
N VAL A 96 5.06 0.08 -0.85
CA VAL A 96 5.96 1.22 -0.69
C VAL A 96 7.35 0.73 -0.32
N ILE A 97 8.35 1.32 -0.96
CA ILE A 97 9.77 1.06 -0.70
C ILE A 97 10.45 2.40 -0.44
N GLY A 98 11.00 2.57 0.76
CA GLY A 98 11.83 3.71 1.11
C GLY A 98 13.25 3.50 0.61
N ILE A 99 13.73 4.38 -0.27
CA ILE A 99 15.06 4.32 -0.87
C ILE A 99 15.84 5.61 -0.66
N GLY A 100 17.16 5.52 -0.79
CA GLY A 100 18.01 6.70 -0.81
C GLY A 100 19.43 6.44 -1.28
N SER A 101 20.25 7.46 -1.14
CA SER A 101 21.66 7.46 -1.53
C SER A 101 22.55 8.02 -0.40
N ASN A 102 23.85 8.10 -0.65
CA ASN A 102 24.80 8.82 0.20
C ASN A 102 24.84 10.32 -0.11
N GLY A 103 23.70 11.01 0.02
CA GLY A 103 23.61 12.46 -0.17
C GLY A 103 23.50 12.92 -1.62
N THR A 104 23.51 12.01 -2.60
CA THR A 104 23.23 12.32 -4.00
C THR A 104 21.73 12.44 -4.25
N PRO A 105 21.21 13.57 -4.76
CA PRO A 105 19.79 13.68 -5.10
C PRO A 105 19.33 12.56 -6.04
N LEU A 106 18.20 11.92 -5.73
CA LEU A 106 17.65 10.85 -6.55
C LEU A 106 17.03 11.42 -7.83
N ASN A 107 17.29 10.76 -8.95
CA ASN A 107 16.61 11.00 -10.24
C ASN A 107 16.74 9.75 -11.14
N ALA A 108 16.04 9.73 -12.27
CA ALA A 108 16.02 8.60 -13.20
C ALA A 108 17.40 8.25 -13.77
N GLN A 109 18.27 9.23 -14.00
CA GLN A 109 19.64 8.99 -14.47
C GLN A 109 20.45 8.26 -13.40
N VAL A 110 20.20 8.61 -12.14
CA VAL A 110 20.88 8.07 -10.96
C VAL A 110 20.38 6.66 -10.61
N LEU A 111 19.11 6.34 -10.90
CA LEU A 111 18.48 5.04 -10.66
C LEU A 111 18.54 4.06 -11.85
N GLY A 112 19.21 4.41 -12.94
CA GLY A 112 19.23 3.62 -14.19
C GLY A 112 19.76 2.18 -14.05
N GLY A 113 20.46 1.86 -12.95
CA GLY A 113 20.92 0.51 -12.62
C GLY A 113 20.06 -0.22 -11.60
N VAL A 114 18.98 0.38 -11.10
CA VAL A 114 18.11 -0.19 -10.06
C VAL A 114 16.82 -0.71 -10.68
N SER A 115 16.44 -1.94 -10.32
CA SER A 115 15.18 -2.54 -10.74
C SER A 115 14.48 -3.25 -9.60
N ILE A 116 13.19 -3.44 -9.80
CA ILE A 116 12.32 -4.15 -8.86
C ILE A 116 11.42 -5.12 -9.61
N GLU A 117 11.05 -6.20 -8.92
CA GLU A 117 10.11 -7.21 -9.40
C GLU A 117 9.43 -7.86 -8.20
N THR A 118 8.14 -8.18 -8.33
CA THR A 118 7.37 -8.81 -7.28
C THR A 118 7.17 -10.31 -7.54
N PHE A 119 7.10 -11.08 -6.46
CA PHE A 119 7.00 -12.53 -6.52
C PHE A 119 5.97 -13.03 -5.52
N ASN A 120 5.36 -14.17 -5.81
CA ASN A 120 4.58 -14.97 -4.88
C ASN A 120 5.29 -16.30 -4.65
N GLY A 121 5.97 -16.44 -3.52
CA GLY A 121 6.93 -17.51 -3.34
C GLY A 121 8.11 -17.33 -4.29
N ASP A 122 8.43 -18.37 -5.06
CA ASP A 122 9.49 -18.33 -6.07
C ASP A 122 8.94 -18.01 -7.48
N VAL A 123 7.64 -17.73 -7.61
CA VAL A 123 6.99 -17.42 -8.88
C VAL A 123 6.99 -15.90 -9.12
N SER A 124 7.59 -15.48 -10.24
CA SER A 124 7.59 -14.09 -10.68
C SER A 124 6.19 -13.64 -11.14
N ASN A 125 5.84 -12.39 -10.82
CA ASN A 125 4.65 -11.73 -11.36
C ASN A 125 4.86 -11.13 -12.76
N ASN A 126 6.05 -11.31 -13.36
CA ASN A 126 6.45 -10.76 -14.66
C ASN A 126 6.28 -9.23 -14.74
N ASP A 127 6.50 -8.54 -13.63
CA ASP A 127 6.35 -7.09 -13.48
C ASP A 127 7.69 -6.38 -13.25
N TYR A 128 8.78 -7.01 -13.71
CA TYR A 128 10.12 -6.44 -13.68
C TYR A 128 10.11 -5.05 -14.31
N GLN A 129 10.59 -4.07 -13.57
CA GLN A 129 10.74 -2.71 -14.06
C GLN A 129 11.99 -2.05 -13.47
N ASN A 130 12.67 -1.28 -14.32
CA ASN A 130 13.70 -0.36 -13.84
C ASN A 130 13.02 0.82 -13.14
N LEU A 131 13.68 1.36 -12.11
CA LEU A 131 13.18 2.53 -11.43
C LEU A 131 13.28 3.76 -12.33
N THR A 132 12.17 4.48 -12.46
CA THR A 132 12.09 5.71 -13.27
C THR A 132 11.44 6.83 -12.45
N ASN A 133 11.58 8.08 -12.90
CA ASN A 133 10.95 9.26 -12.27
C ASN A 133 9.41 9.16 -12.17
N LYS A 134 8.76 8.24 -12.91
CA LYS A 134 7.30 8.09 -12.87
C LYS A 134 6.80 7.42 -11.59
N ILE A 135 7.61 6.55 -10.99
CA ILE A 135 7.23 5.78 -9.79
C ILE A 135 7.95 6.28 -8.53
N LEU A 136 8.91 7.18 -8.70
CA LEU A 136 9.67 7.81 -7.61
C LEU A 136 8.97 9.07 -7.11
N LYS A 137 8.66 9.10 -5.83
CA LYS A 137 8.29 10.31 -5.08
C LYS A 137 9.51 10.76 -4.28
N LEU A 138 10.03 11.95 -4.55
CA LEU A 138 11.18 12.49 -3.81
C LEU A 138 10.77 12.94 -2.41
N GLY A 139 11.69 12.83 -1.45
CA GLY A 139 11.48 13.38 -0.11
C GLY A 139 11.44 14.91 -0.14
N ASP A 140 10.44 15.50 0.49
CA ASP A 140 10.23 16.96 0.50
C ASP A 140 11.39 17.73 1.15
N THR A 141 12.04 17.12 2.15
CA THR A 141 13.12 17.75 2.95
C THR A 141 14.52 17.24 2.59
N ASP A 142 14.63 16.04 2.05
CA ASP A 142 15.90 15.40 1.69
C ASP A 142 15.77 14.79 0.28
N PRO A 143 16.31 15.46 -0.76
CA PRO A 143 16.21 14.98 -2.13
C PRO A 143 17.06 13.73 -2.39
N SER A 144 17.94 13.34 -1.46
CA SER A 144 18.70 12.09 -1.52
C SER A 144 17.89 10.86 -1.08
N LYS A 145 16.65 11.09 -0.60
CA LYS A 145 15.69 10.06 -0.22
C LYS A 145 14.43 10.15 -1.08
N GLY A 146 13.74 9.03 -1.18
CA GLY A 146 12.46 8.97 -1.86
C GLY A 146 11.72 7.67 -1.57
N GLU A 147 10.48 7.64 -2.01
CA GLU A 147 9.61 6.47 -1.93
C GLU A 147 9.26 6.00 -3.34
N ILE A 148 9.28 4.69 -3.54
CA ILE A 148 8.66 4.05 -4.69
C ILE A 148 7.32 3.53 -4.23
N GLU A 149 6.24 3.94 -4.90
CA GLU A 149 4.90 3.45 -4.59
C GLU A 149 4.29 2.75 -5.80
N LEU A 150 3.93 1.48 -5.64
CA LEU A 150 3.31 0.66 -6.69
C LEU A 150 1.90 0.27 -6.29
N THR A 151 1.00 0.29 -7.27
CA THR A 151 -0.33 -0.32 -7.15
C THR A 151 -0.26 -1.76 -7.62
N MET A 152 -0.54 -2.69 -6.72
CA MET A 152 -0.43 -4.13 -6.95
C MET A 152 -1.78 -4.71 -7.34
N ASN A 153 -1.82 -5.40 -8.49
CA ASN A 153 -3.03 -6.06 -9.02
C ASN A 153 -2.92 -7.60 -9.02
N VAL A 154 -1.74 -8.12 -8.64
CA VAL A 154 -1.43 -9.55 -8.58
C VAL A 154 -0.91 -9.83 -7.16
N PRO A 155 -1.35 -10.92 -6.49
CA PRO A 155 -0.81 -11.31 -5.21
C PRO A 155 0.72 -11.49 -5.25
N TYR A 156 1.40 -11.07 -4.20
CA TYR A 156 2.85 -11.17 -4.05
C TYR A 156 3.19 -11.29 -2.57
N ASP A 157 4.20 -12.04 -2.16
CA ASP A 157 4.65 -12.11 -0.76
C ASP A 157 6.03 -11.49 -0.57
N ARG A 158 6.71 -11.12 -1.66
CA ARG A 158 8.05 -10.56 -1.62
C ARG A 158 8.33 -9.66 -2.81
N ILE A 159 9.33 -8.81 -2.62
CA ILE A 159 9.93 -8.01 -3.69
C ILE A 159 11.41 -8.29 -3.78
N LYS A 160 11.93 -8.28 -5.00
CA LYS A 160 13.36 -8.32 -5.27
C LYS A 160 13.81 -6.95 -5.74
N ILE A 161 14.74 -6.36 -5.01
CA ILE A 161 15.39 -5.09 -5.35
C ILE A 161 16.77 -5.44 -5.89
N ASN A 162 17.02 -5.06 -7.13
CA ASN A 162 18.24 -5.39 -7.86
C ASN A 162 19.01 -4.12 -8.16
N VAL A 163 20.32 -4.17 -7.93
CA VAL A 163 21.27 -3.15 -8.35
C VAL A 163 22.25 -3.80 -9.31
N ASN A 164 22.33 -3.30 -10.53
CA ASN A 164 23.27 -3.78 -11.55
C ASN A 164 24.58 -2.99 -11.50
N ALA A 165 25.65 -3.60 -12.01
CA ALA A 165 26.93 -2.94 -12.19
C ALA A 165 26.80 -1.69 -13.08
N GLY A 166 27.60 -0.67 -12.78
CA GLY A 166 27.56 0.61 -13.48
C GLY A 166 26.70 1.68 -12.81
N LEU A 167 26.24 1.45 -11.56
CA LEU A 167 25.57 2.45 -10.72
C LEU A 167 26.55 3.52 -10.17
N LEU A 168 27.42 4.04 -11.02
CA LEU A 168 28.45 5.03 -10.67
C LEU A 168 27.82 6.37 -10.24
N SER A 169 26.61 6.65 -10.73
CA SER A 169 25.84 7.86 -10.46
C SER A 169 25.36 7.99 -9.01
N LEU A 170 25.29 6.90 -8.24
CA LEU A 170 24.97 6.91 -6.80
C LEU A 170 26.20 6.78 -5.90
N GLY A 171 27.41 6.82 -6.46
CA GLY A 171 28.62 6.45 -5.73
C GLY A 171 28.74 4.93 -5.49
N GLY A 172 28.02 4.11 -6.25
CA GLY A 172 28.09 2.65 -6.20
C GLY A 172 27.20 1.98 -5.14
N GLU A 173 26.32 2.72 -4.46
CA GLU A 173 25.42 2.17 -3.44
C GLU A 173 23.97 2.65 -3.57
N LEU A 174 23.02 1.77 -3.25
CA LEU A 174 21.62 2.11 -3.01
C LEU A 174 21.29 1.83 -1.55
N ARG A 175 20.65 2.78 -0.87
CA ARG A 175 20.11 2.57 0.48
C ARG A 175 18.66 2.14 0.38
N VAL A 176 18.30 1.10 1.13
CA VAL A 176 16.91 0.66 1.30
C VAL A 176 16.59 0.78 2.79
N TYR A 177 15.68 1.69 3.11
CA TYR A 177 15.28 2.03 4.47
C TYR A 177 14.22 1.07 4.98
N TYR A 178 13.20 0.79 4.16
CA TYR A 178 12.09 -0.08 4.54
C TYR A 178 11.32 -0.55 3.31
N GLY A 179 10.55 -1.61 3.49
CA GLY A 179 9.46 -1.97 2.60
C GLY A 179 8.20 -2.21 3.42
N TYR A 180 7.06 -1.64 3.01
CA TYR A 180 5.77 -1.96 3.60
C TYR A 180 4.66 -2.07 2.56
N GLN A 181 3.63 -2.81 2.93
CA GLN A 181 2.41 -2.95 2.18
C GLN A 181 1.29 -2.24 2.92
N TYR A 182 0.32 -1.69 2.20
CA TYR A 182 -0.89 -1.19 2.83
C TYR A 182 -2.08 -1.32 1.89
N ARG A 183 -3.25 -1.07 2.47
CA ARG A 183 -4.51 -1.03 1.75
C ARG A 183 -4.94 0.41 1.53
N ASP A 184 -4.96 0.82 0.27
CA ASP A 184 -5.61 2.03 -0.18
C ASP A 184 -7.10 1.73 -0.43
N PRO A 185 -8.03 2.30 0.35
CA PRO A 185 -9.46 2.07 0.17
C PRO A 185 -10.02 2.76 -1.10
N PHE A 186 -9.27 3.67 -1.71
CA PHE A 186 -9.68 4.42 -2.89
C PHE A 186 -9.23 3.76 -4.20
N ILE A 187 -8.25 2.84 -4.14
CA ILE A 187 -7.99 1.94 -5.26
C ILE A 187 -9.16 0.97 -5.36
N SER A 188 -10.01 1.32 -6.31
CA SER A 188 -11.22 0.60 -6.68
C SER A 188 -10.90 -0.85 -7.02
N MET A 189 -11.62 -1.78 -6.39
CA MET A 189 -11.80 -3.12 -6.91
C MET A 189 -12.22 -3.00 -8.39
N LYS A 190 -11.60 -3.76 -9.29
CA LYS A 190 -12.09 -3.80 -10.66
C LYS A 190 -13.45 -4.47 -10.63
N VAL A 191 -14.48 -3.72 -11.02
CA VAL A 191 -15.85 -4.21 -11.11
C VAL A 191 -16.31 -3.98 -12.54
N ALA A 192 -16.55 -5.08 -13.25
CA ALA A 192 -17.20 -5.05 -14.56
C ALA A 192 -18.67 -5.38 -14.38
N SER A 193 -19.55 -4.70 -15.11
CA SER A 193 -20.96 -5.07 -15.20
C SER A 193 -21.40 -5.13 -16.67
N GLN A 194 -22.04 -6.24 -17.04
CA GLN A 194 -22.65 -6.46 -18.35
C GLN A 194 -23.90 -7.31 -18.19
N ASN A 195 -25.02 -6.87 -18.75
CA ASN A 195 -26.29 -7.60 -18.79
C ASN A 195 -26.80 -8.00 -17.39
N GLY A 196 -26.64 -7.13 -16.38
CA GLY A 196 -27.00 -7.44 -14.99
C GLY A 196 -26.03 -8.35 -14.24
N GLN A 197 -25.04 -8.94 -14.92
CA GLN A 197 -23.95 -9.66 -14.28
C GLN A 197 -22.89 -8.68 -13.80
N VAL A 198 -22.43 -8.83 -12.56
CA VAL A 198 -21.33 -8.05 -11.96
C VAL A 198 -20.18 -9.00 -11.65
N THR A 199 -19.00 -8.68 -12.17
CA THR A 199 -17.75 -9.43 -11.94
C THR A 199 -16.76 -8.57 -11.18
N LEU A 200 -16.34 -9.07 -10.02
CA LEU A 200 -15.33 -8.51 -9.14
C LEU A 200 -13.93 -8.95 -9.56
N ASP A 201 -12.92 -8.20 -9.14
CA ASP A 201 -11.51 -8.55 -9.34
C ASP A 201 -11.21 -9.94 -8.75
N LYS A 202 -10.52 -10.78 -9.52
CA LYS A 202 -10.13 -12.14 -9.11
C LYS A 202 -9.15 -12.17 -7.95
N SER A 203 -8.43 -11.07 -7.71
CA SER A 203 -7.50 -10.92 -6.59
C SER A 203 -8.20 -10.86 -5.23
N LEU A 204 -9.52 -10.70 -5.18
CA LEU A 204 -10.28 -10.64 -3.93
C LEU A 204 -10.86 -12.01 -3.55
N PRO A 205 -10.81 -12.38 -2.25
CA PRO A 205 -11.44 -13.59 -1.75
C PRO A 205 -12.96 -13.40 -1.69
N ALA A 206 -13.63 -13.58 -2.83
CA ALA A 206 -15.06 -13.33 -2.98
C ALA A 206 -15.93 -14.43 -2.35
N GLU A 207 -15.51 -15.69 -2.37
CA GLU A 207 -16.31 -16.80 -1.85
C GLU A 207 -16.61 -16.65 -0.34
N GLY A 208 -17.88 -16.75 0.02
CA GLY A 208 -18.37 -16.56 1.38
C GLY A 208 -18.45 -15.10 1.83
N SER A 209 -18.06 -14.14 0.98
CA SER A 209 -18.26 -12.70 1.21
C SER A 209 -19.71 -12.30 0.95
N GLU A 210 -20.16 -11.20 1.53
CA GLU A 210 -21.47 -10.61 1.30
C GLU A 210 -21.35 -9.30 0.51
N VAL A 211 -22.17 -9.14 -0.52
CA VAL A 211 -22.28 -7.89 -1.29
C VAL A 211 -23.60 -7.23 -0.98
N THR A 212 -23.58 -5.91 -0.79
CA THR A 212 -24.76 -5.04 -0.78
C THR A 212 -24.66 -3.98 -1.86
N LEU A 213 -25.79 -3.57 -2.43
CA LEU A 213 -25.89 -2.41 -3.31
C LEU A 213 -26.83 -1.37 -2.70
N VAL A 214 -26.36 -0.13 -2.66
CA VAL A 214 -27.11 1.04 -2.24
C VAL A 214 -27.30 1.95 -3.45
N ASN A 215 -28.54 2.34 -3.73
CA ASN A 215 -28.85 3.25 -4.84
C ASN A 215 -28.46 4.71 -4.51
N THR A 216 -28.65 5.63 -5.44
CA THR A 216 -28.31 7.06 -5.25
C THR A 216 -29.16 7.77 -4.20
N SER A 217 -30.29 7.19 -3.77
CA SER A 217 -31.10 7.72 -2.66
C SER A 217 -30.65 7.19 -1.29
N GLY A 218 -29.57 6.40 -1.22
CA GLY A 218 -29.09 5.81 0.03
C GLY A 218 -29.87 4.57 0.49
N LYS A 219 -30.77 4.02 -0.33
CA LYS A 219 -31.55 2.81 -0.01
C LYS A 219 -30.78 1.56 -0.45
N GLU A 220 -30.66 0.59 0.45
CA GLU A 220 -30.21 -0.76 0.09
C GLU A 220 -31.25 -1.42 -0.82
N VAL A 221 -30.81 -1.87 -1.99
CA VAL A 221 -31.67 -2.48 -3.02
C VAL A 221 -31.30 -3.92 -3.34
N PHE A 222 -30.13 -4.38 -2.89
CA PHE A 222 -29.64 -5.72 -3.16
C PHE A 222 -28.69 -6.15 -2.04
N ARG A 223 -28.77 -7.43 -1.68
CA ARG A 223 -27.82 -8.12 -0.79
C ARG A 223 -27.69 -9.57 -1.21
N THR A 224 -26.47 -10.10 -1.29
CA THR A 224 -26.24 -11.53 -1.57
C THR A 224 -24.94 -12.02 -0.97
N LYS A 225 -24.86 -13.32 -0.66
CA LYS A 225 -23.60 -14.00 -0.37
C LYS A 225 -23.00 -14.56 -1.65
N LEU A 226 -21.72 -14.27 -1.86
CA LEU A 226 -20.99 -14.67 -3.05
C LEU A 226 -20.50 -16.12 -2.93
N GLN A 227 -20.67 -16.87 -4.01
CA GLN A 227 -20.05 -18.19 -4.20
C GLN A 227 -18.81 -18.11 -5.12
N SER A 228 -18.65 -17.00 -5.84
CA SER A 228 -17.53 -16.73 -6.74
C SER A 228 -17.31 -15.22 -6.85
N ASN A 229 -16.34 -14.78 -7.65
CA ASN A 229 -16.11 -13.36 -7.95
C ASN A 229 -17.20 -12.75 -8.86
N THR A 230 -18.21 -13.51 -9.26
CA THR A 230 -19.31 -13.02 -10.09
C THR A 230 -20.65 -13.20 -9.39
N PHE A 231 -21.55 -12.23 -9.55
CA PHE A 231 -22.94 -12.33 -9.11
C PHE A 231 -23.87 -11.64 -10.10
N GLU A 232 -25.09 -12.17 -10.21
CA GLU A 232 -26.15 -11.54 -10.97
C GLU A 232 -26.92 -10.56 -10.09
N THR A 233 -27.33 -9.44 -10.67
CA THR A 233 -28.20 -8.48 -10.01
C THR A 233 -29.30 -8.04 -10.96
N ASN A 234 -30.56 -8.15 -10.52
CA ASN A 234 -31.73 -7.71 -11.29
C ASN A 234 -32.01 -6.21 -11.12
N GLN A 235 -31.00 -5.42 -10.75
CA GLN A 235 -31.15 -3.99 -10.56
C GLN A 235 -31.15 -3.27 -11.91
N PRO A 236 -31.95 -2.21 -12.07
CA PRO A 236 -31.93 -1.39 -13.28
C PRO A 236 -30.54 -0.81 -13.56
N SER A 237 -30.24 -0.56 -14.83
CA SER A 237 -29.02 0.16 -15.21
C SER A 237 -28.92 1.49 -14.47
N GLY A 238 -27.74 1.78 -13.90
CA GLY A 238 -27.58 2.96 -13.06
C GLY A 238 -26.34 2.92 -12.18
N VAL A 239 -26.20 3.98 -11.37
CA VAL A 239 -25.10 4.15 -10.42
C VAL A 239 -25.51 3.61 -9.06
N TYR A 240 -24.64 2.81 -8.46
CA TYR A 240 -24.81 2.24 -7.13
C TYR A 240 -23.52 2.37 -6.33
N ILE A 241 -23.64 2.41 -5.00
CA ILE A 241 -22.54 2.14 -4.09
C ILE A 241 -22.63 0.66 -3.75
N MET A 242 -21.64 -0.11 -4.20
CA MET A 242 -21.47 -1.50 -3.84
C MET A 242 -20.59 -1.60 -2.60
N THR A 243 -21.01 -2.39 -1.63
CA THR A 243 -20.20 -2.74 -0.46
C THR A 243 -20.00 -4.25 -0.41
N LEU A 244 -18.75 -4.70 -0.38
CA LEU A 244 -18.35 -6.10 -0.21
C LEU A 244 -17.80 -6.27 1.20
N GLN A 245 -18.43 -7.11 2.01
CA GLN A 245 -17.90 -7.56 3.30
C GLN A 245 -17.34 -8.97 3.18
N THR A 246 -16.04 -9.14 3.41
CA THR A 246 -15.40 -10.46 3.31
C THR A 246 -15.83 -11.37 4.45
N LYS A 247 -15.63 -12.68 4.28
CA LYS A 247 -15.83 -13.66 5.36
C LYS A 247 -15.05 -13.33 6.65
N LYS A 248 -13.92 -12.62 6.54
CA LYS A 248 -13.10 -12.16 7.68
C LYS A 248 -13.60 -10.86 8.31
N GLY A 249 -14.67 -10.27 7.78
CA GLY A 249 -15.30 -9.04 8.30
C GLY A 249 -14.77 -7.74 7.68
N GLU A 250 -13.86 -7.81 6.71
CA GLU A 250 -13.32 -6.61 6.05
C GLU A 250 -14.31 -6.03 5.04
N THR A 251 -14.45 -4.71 5.00
CA THR A 251 -15.42 -4.03 4.14
C THR A 251 -14.73 -3.24 3.02
N TYR A 252 -15.22 -3.38 1.79
CA TYR A 252 -14.81 -2.63 0.60
C TYR A 252 -16.02 -1.90 0.06
N SER A 253 -15.92 -0.60 -0.23
CA SER A 253 -17.03 0.15 -0.82
C SER A 253 -16.59 0.89 -2.07
N GLN A 254 -17.38 0.80 -3.14
CA GLN A 254 -17.07 1.42 -4.42
C GLN A 254 -18.32 1.83 -5.18
N LYS A 255 -18.24 2.98 -5.84
CA LYS A 255 -19.23 3.38 -6.84
C LYS A 255 -19.08 2.51 -8.09
N ILE A 256 -20.16 1.82 -8.47
CA ILE A 256 -20.23 0.99 -9.68
C ILE A 256 -21.33 1.49 -10.60
N MET A 257 -21.21 1.14 -11.88
CA MET A 257 -22.26 1.33 -12.88
C MET A 257 -22.77 -0.05 -13.29
N ILE A 258 -24.03 -0.34 -13.01
CA ILE A 258 -24.69 -1.56 -13.50
C ILE A 258 -25.20 -1.29 -14.91
N LYS A 259 -24.89 -2.20 -15.83
CA LYS A 259 -25.27 -2.13 -17.25
C LYS A 259 -26.23 -3.25 -17.60
#